data_AF-A0A143Z9F4-F1
#
_entry.id   AF-A0A143Z9F4-F1
#
_cell.length_a   1.000
_cell.length_b   1.000
_cell.length_c   1.000
_cell.angle_alpha   90.00
_cell.angle_beta   90.00
_cell.angle_gamma   90.00
#
_symmetry.space_group_name_H-M   'P 1'
#
loop_
_entity.id
_entity.type
_entity.pdbx_description
1 polymer ?
#
loop_
_entity_poly.entity_id
_entity_poly.type
_entity_poly.pdbx_seq_one_letter_code
_entity_poly.pdbx_strand_id
1 'polypeptide(L)'
;MDYIKSHIKKSIFIEAPLGKVWQYAANVGNWGDIHDGLKIINQISGNGGLGSVYKAEYDMFGKMVPVNIEVQQSELFPEEFVMRAAIRVDTFDPKEDSFVRQNYTAKAEEGGTTLHLESIQNIPYVDKHKTFDKAAYLEKRDEIAQQAIERIRLFCEE
;
A
#
# COMPACT_ATOMS: atom_id res chain seq x y z
N MET A 1 8.12 -2.53 -25.25
CA MET A 1 8.33 -1.91 -23.92
C MET A 1 7.70 -2.85 -22.94
N ASP A 2 8.48 -3.35 -21.99
CA ASP A 2 8.02 -4.38 -21.08
C ASP A 2 7.39 -3.75 -19.84
N TYR A 3 6.63 -4.56 -19.11
CA TYR A 3 5.97 -4.14 -17.89
C TYR A 3 6.33 -5.09 -16.75
N ILE A 4 6.51 -4.51 -15.57
CA ILE A 4 6.50 -5.26 -14.33
C ILE A 4 5.06 -5.24 -13.82
N LYS A 5 4.43 -6.41 -13.88
CA LYS A 5 3.06 -6.65 -13.43
C LYS A 5 3.12 -7.50 -12.17
N SER A 6 2.35 -7.14 -11.16
CA SER A 6 2.10 -8.02 -10.03
C SER A 6 0.73 -7.77 -9.45
N HIS A 7 0.17 -8.82 -8.86
CA HIS A 7 -1.05 -8.80 -8.09
C HIS A 7 -0.80 -9.63 -6.84
N ILE A 8 -0.68 -8.95 -5.70
CA ILE A 8 -0.37 -9.57 -4.42
C ILE A 8 -1.61 -9.46 -3.56
N LYS A 9 -1.97 -10.56 -2.90
CA LYS A 9 -3.06 -10.63 -1.94
C LYS A 9 -2.54 -11.29 -0.67
N LYS A 10 -2.68 -10.60 0.48
CA LYS A 10 -2.39 -11.15 1.81
C LYS A 10 -3.62 -11.03 2.69
N SER A 11 -3.73 -11.89 3.68
CA SER A 11 -4.81 -11.88 4.65
C SER A 11 -4.29 -12.28 6.02
N ILE A 12 -4.83 -11.68 7.07
CA ILE A 12 -4.50 -12.04 8.45
C ILE A 12 -5.71 -11.79 9.35
N PHE A 13 -5.86 -12.62 10.39
CA PHE A 13 -6.75 -12.33 11.51
C PHE A 13 -5.99 -11.49 12.55
N ILE A 14 -6.66 -10.50 13.12
CA ILE A 14 -6.12 -9.59 14.13
C ILE A 14 -7.06 -9.60 15.33
N GLU A 15 -6.54 -9.89 16.52
CA GLU A 15 -7.26 -9.87 17.80
C GLU A 15 -7.53 -8.42 18.27
N ALA A 16 -8.17 -7.63 17.42
CA ALA A 16 -8.47 -6.22 17.64
C ALA A 16 -9.82 -5.83 17.00
N PRO A 17 -10.52 -4.84 17.58
CA PRO A 17 -11.78 -4.35 17.01
C PRO A 17 -11.54 -3.65 15.66
N LEU A 18 -12.52 -3.76 14.75
CA LEU A 18 -12.49 -3.22 13.38
C LEU A 18 -12.07 -1.75 13.34
N GLY A 19 -12.57 -0.92 14.27
CA GLY A 19 -12.24 0.50 14.34
C GLY A 19 -10.75 0.78 14.58
N LYS A 20 -10.07 -0.03 15.39
CA LYS A 20 -8.63 0.11 15.65
C LYS A 20 -7.84 -0.27 14.38
N VAL A 21 -8.21 -1.38 13.74
CA VAL A 21 -7.59 -1.82 12.49
C VAL A 21 -7.80 -0.80 11.37
N TRP A 22 -9.00 -0.23 11.26
CA TRP A 22 -9.30 0.82 10.28
C TRP A 22 -8.47 2.08 10.52
N GLN A 23 -8.43 2.58 11.75
CA GLN A 23 -7.64 3.77 12.10
C GLN A 23 -6.16 3.61 11.75
N TYR A 24 -5.61 2.41 11.93
CA TYR A 24 -4.21 2.16 11.63
C TYR A 24 -3.96 1.92 10.14
N ALA A 25 -4.67 0.99 9.52
CA ALA A 25 -4.43 0.56 8.14
C ALA A 25 -4.95 1.55 7.09
N ALA A 26 -6.09 2.21 7.34
CA ALA A 26 -6.69 3.11 6.35
C ALA A 26 -6.08 4.52 6.36
N ASN A 27 -5.39 4.90 7.44
CA ASN A 27 -4.69 6.17 7.52
C ASN A 27 -3.32 6.07 6.82
N VAL A 28 -3.22 6.70 5.65
CA VAL A 28 -1.97 6.76 4.87
C VAL A 28 -0.82 7.38 5.66
N GLY A 29 -1.10 8.24 6.64
CA GLY A 29 -0.07 8.79 7.53
C GLY A 29 0.74 7.72 8.28
N ASN A 30 0.13 6.57 8.58
CA ASN A 30 0.78 5.46 9.27
C ASN A 30 1.55 4.53 8.33
N TRP A 31 1.41 4.72 7.01
CA TRP A 31 1.97 3.77 6.04
C TRP A 31 3.49 3.73 6.03
N GLY A 32 4.17 4.76 6.54
CA GLY A 32 5.62 4.74 6.74
C GLY A 32 6.08 3.72 7.78
N ASP A 33 5.24 3.40 8.77
CA ASP A 33 5.53 2.38 9.78
C ASP A 33 5.15 0.98 9.26
N ILE A 34 4.17 0.91 8.36
CA ILE A 34 3.63 -0.33 7.79
C ILE A 34 4.49 -0.87 6.65
N HIS A 35 4.87 -0.03 5.70
CA HIS A 35 5.54 -0.45 4.47
C HIS A 35 7.02 -0.15 4.51
N ASP A 36 7.83 -1.21 4.40
CA ASP A 36 9.27 -1.07 4.27
C ASP A 36 9.65 -0.26 3.02
N GLY A 37 10.64 0.62 3.16
CA GLY A 37 11.07 1.54 2.11
C GLY A 37 10.11 2.68 1.77
N LEU A 38 8.99 2.84 2.49
CA LEU A 38 8.07 3.98 2.32
C LEU A 38 8.29 5.02 3.42
N LYS A 39 8.37 6.29 3.03
CA LYS A 39 8.44 7.43 3.95
C LYS A 39 7.37 8.44 3.61
N ILE A 40 6.41 8.65 4.51
CA ILE A 40 5.43 9.71 4.38
C ILE A 40 6.08 11.05 4.74
N ILE A 41 6.01 12.04 3.84
CA ILE A 41 6.61 13.36 4.06
C ILE A 41 5.57 14.28 4.68
N ASN A 42 4.44 14.46 4.00
CA ASN A 42 3.32 15.26 4.48
C ASN A 42 2.05 14.97 3.68
N GLN A 43 0.91 15.28 4.28
CA GLN A 43 -0.34 15.42 3.55
C GLN A 43 -0.35 16.77 2.84
N ILE A 44 -0.58 16.77 1.52
CA ILE A 44 -0.57 17.98 0.69
C ILE A 44 -1.97 18.46 0.32
N SER A 45 -3.00 17.61 0.47
CA SER A 45 -4.41 17.99 0.33
C SER A 45 -5.36 17.04 1.07
N GLY A 46 -6.57 17.53 1.36
CA GLY A 46 -7.66 16.77 2.01
C GLY A 46 -7.57 16.73 3.53
N ASN A 47 -8.29 15.79 4.15
CA ASN A 47 -8.40 15.61 5.61
C ASN A 47 -8.05 14.18 6.09
N GLY A 48 -7.52 13.35 5.19
CA GLY A 48 -7.13 11.96 5.43
C GLY A 48 -8.09 10.93 4.82
N GLY A 49 -9.31 11.33 4.46
CA GLY A 49 -10.29 10.51 3.75
C GLY A 49 -10.21 10.62 2.23
N LEU A 50 -11.30 10.26 1.54
CA LEU A 50 -11.46 10.35 0.08
C LEU A 50 -10.92 11.67 -0.50
N GLY A 51 -10.12 11.56 -1.58
CA GLY A 51 -9.53 12.71 -2.29
C GLY A 51 -8.30 13.32 -1.62
N SER A 52 -7.89 12.83 -0.44
CA SER A 52 -6.66 13.27 0.20
C SER A 52 -5.44 12.79 -0.58
N VAL A 53 -4.43 13.65 -0.69
CA VAL A 53 -3.16 13.31 -1.34
C VAL A 53 -2.01 13.49 -0.36
N TYR A 54 -1.16 12.47 -0.29
CA TYR A 54 0.04 12.44 0.53
C TYR A 54 1.26 12.43 -0.36
N LYS A 55 2.22 13.30 -0.05
CA LYS A 55 3.57 13.24 -0.63
C LYS A 55 4.40 12.25 0.19
N ALA A 56 5.06 11.35 -0.51
CA ALA A 56 5.90 10.32 0.08
C ALA A 56 7.16 10.10 -0.75
N GLU A 57 8.11 9.37 -0.20
CA GLU A 57 9.27 8.83 -0.90
C GLU A 57 9.24 7.31 -0.77
N TYR A 58 9.49 6.61 -1.88
CA TYR A 58 9.55 5.15 -1.90
C TYR A 58 10.92 4.70 -2.41
N ASP A 59 11.51 3.71 -1.73
CA ASP A 59 12.76 3.10 -2.15
C ASP A 59 12.55 2.21 -3.38
N MET A 60 13.06 2.66 -4.52
CA MET A 60 13.16 1.88 -5.75
C MET A 60 14.63 1.50 -5.99
N PHE A 61 15.05 0.38 -5.37
CA PHE A 61 16.36 -0.24 -5.54
C PHE A 61 17.54 0.58 -4.99
N GLY A 62 17.45 1.03 -3.74
CA GLY A 62 18.46 1.84 -3.07
C GLY A 62 18.38 3.32 -3.43
N LYS A 63 17.30 3.75 -4.08
CA LYS A 63 17.06 5.15 -4.44
C LYS A 63 15.67 5.56 -4.02
N MET A 64 15.61 6.56 -3.13
CA MET A 64 14.35 7.21 -2.76
C MET A 64 13.82 7.99 -3.97
N VAL A 65 12.60 7.69 -4.38
CA VAL A 65 11.90 8.39 -5.46
C VAL A 65 10.62 9.00 -4.92
N PRO A 66 10.32 10.27 -5.23
CA PRO A 66 9.09 10.90 -4.77
C PRO A 66 7.86 10.27 -5.44
N VAL A 67 6.85 9.99 -4.62
CA VAL A 67 5.56 9.46 -5.03
C VAL A 67 4.44 10.25 -4.36
N ASN A 68 3.28 10.28 -5.00
CA ASN A 68 2.04 10.79 -4.43
C ASN A 68 1.08 9.60 -4.21
N ILE A 69 0.47 9.56 -3.02
CA ILE A 69 -0.53 8.57 -2.65
C ILE A 69 -1.88 9.29 -2.56
N GLU A 70 -2.81 8.91 -3.43
CA GLU A 70 -4.15 9.48 -3.52
C GLU A 70 -5.17 8.50 -2.94
N VAL A 71 -5.93 8.95 -1.94
CA VAL A 71 -7.02 8.17 -1.35
C VAL A 71 -8.23 8.18 -2.28
N GLN A 72 -8.57 7.02 -2.83
CA GLN A 72 -9.67 6.84 -3.79
C GLN A 72 -10.96 6.34 -3.15
N GLN A 73 -10.89 5.75 -1.96
CA GLN A 73 -12.03 5.35 -1.14
C GLN A 73 -11.53 5.15 0.28
N SER A 74 -12.28 5.62 1.29
CA SER A 74 -11.98 5.36 2.70
C SER A 74 -13.30 5.40 3.48
N GLU A 75 -13.85 4.23 3.76
CA GLU A 75 -15.17 4.06 4.36
C GLU A 75 -15.10 3.01 5.47
N LEU A 76 -15.69 3.34 6.62
CA LEU A 76 -15.92 2.42 7.73
C LEU A 76 -17.42 2.19 7.87
N PHE A 77 -17.80 0.92 7.83
CA PHE A 77 -19.15 0.43 8.08
C PHE A 77 -19.19 -0.32 9.43
N PRO A 78 -20.38 -0.70 9.94
CA PRO A 78 -20.48 -1.40 11.21
C PRO A 78 -19.69 -2.71 11.29
N GLU A 79 -19.61 -3.45 10.18
CA GLU A 79 -19.00 -4.80 10.13
C GLU A 79 -17.83 -4.91 9.16
N GLU A 80 -17.49 -3.85 8.43
CA GLU A 80 -16.38 -3.88 7.47
C GLU A 80 -15.79 -2.49 7.21
N PHE A 81 -14.58 -2.44 6.65
CA PHE A 81 -14.05 -1.21 6.08
C PHE A 81 -13.42 -1.44 4.72
N VAL A 82 -13.37 -0.37 3.92
CA VAL A 82 -12.70 -0.35 2.62
C VAL A 82 -11.81 0.89 2.54
N MET A 83 -10.54 0.67 2.21
CA MET A 83 -9.57 1.70 1.86
C MET A 83 -8.93 1.35 0.53
N ARG A 84 -8.91 2.31 -0.40
CA ARG A 84 -8.26 2.18 -1.72
C ARG A 84 -7.40 3.40 -1.97
N ALA A 85 -6.18 3.17 -2.41
CA ALA A 85 -5.27 4.25 -2.80
C ALA A 85 -4.62 3.98 -4.15
N ALA A 86 -4.42 5.05 -4.92
CA ALA A 86 -3.55 5.05 -6.09
C ALA A 86 -2.20 5.66 -5.72
N ILE A 87 -1.12 5.04 -6.18
CA ILE A 87 0.26 5.52 -5.96
C ILE A 87 0.83 5.93 -7.31
N ARG A 88 1.27 7.19 -7.42
CA ARG A 88 1.80 7.79 -8.64
C ARG A 88 3.23 8.26 -8.39
N VAL A 89 4.13 7.96 -9.31
CA VAL A 89 5.52 8.47 -9.25
C VAL A 89 5.53 9.89 -9.81
N ASP A 90 6.08 10.85 -9.07
CA ASP A 90 6.02 12.29 -9.39
C ASP A 90 6.95 12.68 -10.57
N THR A 91 7.84 11.77 -10.99
CA THR A 91 8.94 12.06 -11.94
C THR A 91 8.78 11.44 -13.33
N PHE A 92 7.67 10.76 -13.60
CA PHE A 92 7.43 10.13 -14.90
C PHE A 92 6.11 10.63 -15.45
N ASP A 93 6.08 11.11 -16.70
CA ASP A 93 4.84 11.13 -17.48
C ASP A 93 4.37 9.68 -17.58
N PRO A 94 3.36 9.27 -16.81
CA PRO A 94 2.97 7.88 -16.78
C PRO A 94 2.36 7.58 -18.14
N LYS A 95 2.80 6.49 -18.77
CA LYS A 95 2.04 5.91 -19.88
C LYS A 95 0.61 5.65 -19.41
N GLU A 96 -0.37 5.75 -20.31
CA GLU A 96 -1.80 5.62 -19.97
C GLU A 96 -2.13 4.36 -19.16
N ASP A 97 -1.35 3.29 -19.30
CA ASP A 97 -1.55 2.02 -18.62
C ASP A 97 -0.67 1.80 -17.36
N SER A 98 0.14 2.79 -16.97
CA SER A 98 0.99 2.71 -15.78
C SER A 98 0.20 3.01 -14.50
N PHE A 99 0.11 2.04 -13.58
CA PHE A 99 -0.57 2.25 -12.30
C PHE A 99 0.01 1.40 -11.17
N VAL A 100 -0.11 1.91 -9.95
CA VAL A 100 0.07 1.17 -8.71
C VAL A 100 -1.13 1.45 -7.81
N ARG A 101 -1.72 0.40 -7.24
CA ARG A 101 -2.86 0.47 -6.33
C ARG A 101 -2.58 -0.34 -5.08
N GLN A 102 -3.00 0.21 -3.94
CA GLN A 102 -2.89 -0.43 -2.64
C GLN A 102 -4.25 -0.36 -1.96
N ASN A 103 -4.81 -1.51 -1.61
CA ASN A 103 -6.13 -1.63 -1.01
C ASN A 103 -6.04 -2.38 0.31
N TYR A 104 -6.82 -1.91 1.28
CA TYR A 104 -7.11 -2.62 2.52
C TYR A 104 -8.61 -2.81 2.62
N THR A 105 -9.03 -4.03 2.89
CA THR A 105 -10.43 -4.32 3.22
C THR A 105 -10.44 -5.20 4.45
N ALA A 106 -11.38 -5.00 5.37
CA ALA A 106 -11.49 -5.86 6.52
C ALA A 106 -12.92 -6.14 6.90
N LYS A 107 -13.14 -7.24 7.61
CA LYS A 107 -14.43 -7.62 8.18
C LYS A 107 -14.28 -7.90 9.67
N ALA A 108 -15.25 -7.45 10.45
CA ALA A 108 -15.39 -7.82 11.85
C ALA A 108 -15.80 -9.30 11.93
N GLU A 109 -15.15 -10.04 12.83
CA GLU A 109 -15.43 -11.44 13.12
C GLU A 109 -15.49 -11.65 14.64
N GLU A 110 -15.93 -12.83 15.07
CA GLU A 110 -15.90 -13.16 16.49
C GLU A 110 -14.45 -13.10 17.01
N GLY A 111 -14.22 -12.29 18.04
CA GLY A 111 -12.91 -12.13 18.66
C GLY A 111 -11.93 -11.19 17.95
N GLY A 112 -12.28 -10.60 16.79
CA GLY A 112 -11.34 -9.73 16.09
C GLY A 112 -11.77 -9.24 14.71
N THR A 113 -10.78 -9.07 13.84
CA THR A 113 -10.94 -8.51 12.49
C THR A 113 -10.07 -9.29 11.50
N THR A 114 -10.67 -9.78 10.42
CA THR A 114 -9.89 -10.30 9.29
C THR A 114 -9.57 -9.16 8.33
N LEU A 115 -8.28 -8.85 8.20
CA LEU A 115 -7.74 -7.84 7.29
C LEU A 115 -7.24 -8.49 6.01
N HIS A 116 -7.54 -7.87 4.88
CA HIS A 116 -6.99 -8.21 3.56
C HIS A 116 -6.19 -7.05 2.99
N LEU A 117 -5.04 -7.39 2.44
CA LEU A 117 -4.16 -6.52 1.68
C LEU A 117 -4.21 -6.90 0.22
N GLU A 118 -4.44 -5.94 -0.67
CA GLU A 118 -4.30 -6.14 -2.11
C GLU A 118 -3.41 -5.06 -2.73
N SER A 119 -2.31 -5.48 -3.36
CA SER A 119 -1.39 -4.60 -4.08
C SER A 119 -1.34 -4.99 -5.55
N ILE A 120 -1.64 -4.03 -6.43
CA ILE A 120 -1.65 -4.25 -7.87
C ILE A 120 -0.70 -3.25 -8.51
N GLN A 121 0.22 -3.74 -9.35
CA GLN A 121 1.07 -2.87 -10.16
C GLN A 121 1.00 -3.26 -11.64
N ASN A 122 1.10 -2.25 -12.47
CA ASN A 122 1.51 -2.35 -13.86
C ASN A 122 2.44 -1.16 -14.11
N ILE A 123 3.75 -1.36 -14.00
CA ILE A 123 4.72 -0.28 -14.19
C ILE A 123 5.55 -0.54 -15.46
N PRO A 124 5.71 0.47 -16.32
CA PRO A 124 6.58 0.37 -17.47
C PRO A 124 8.02 0.15 -17.04
N TYR A 125 8.72 -0.73 -17.74
CA TYR A 125 10.09 -1.08 -17.41
C TYR A 125 10.95 -1.18 -18.68
N VAL A 126 12.17 -0.65 -18.59
CA VAL A 126 13.18 -0.73 -19.65
C VAL A 126 14.51 -1.13 -19.02
N ASP A 127 14.89 -2.39 -19.17
CA ASP A 127 16.22 -2.87 -18.77
C ASP A 127 17.26 -2.56 -19.85
N LYS A 128 17.86 -1.38 -19.82
CA LYS A 128 18.89 -1.03 -20.80
C LYS A 128 20.16 -1.89 -20.66
N HIS A 129 20.40 -2.47 -19.49
CA HIS A 129 21.66 -3.15 -19.15
C HIS A 129 21.50 -4.66 -18.84
N LYS A 130 20.26 -5.19 -18.85
CA LYS A 130 19.91 -6.57 -18.49
C LYS A 130 20.35 -6.97 -17.07
N THR A 131 20.36 -6.01 -16.14
CA THR A 131 20.83 -6.23 -14.76
C THR A 131 19.70 -6.43 -13.76
N PHE A 132 18.44 -6.23 -14.16
CA PHE A 132 17.32 -6.33 -13.25
C PHE A 132 16.77 -7.76 -13.18
N ASP A 133 16.82 -8.32 -11.97
CA ASP A 133 16.15 -9.57 -11.67
C ASP A 133 14.68 -9.32 -11.33
N LYS A 134 13.83 -9.54 -12.34
CA LYS A 134 12.37 -9.42 -12.18
C LYS A 134 11.81 -10.43 -11.19
N ALA A 135 12.35 -11.65 -11.11
CA ALA A 135 11.85 -12.67 -10.20
C ALA A 135 12.15 -12.29 -8.75
N ALA A 136 13.40 -11.90 -8.47
CA ALA A 136 13.81 -11.44 -7.15
C ALA A 136 13.02 -10.20 -6.69
N TYR A 137 12.72 -9.26 -7.60
CA TYR A 137 11.87 -8.12 -7.27
C TYR A 137 10.44 -8.51 -6.89
N LEU A 138 9.84 -9.44 -7.64
CA LEU A 138 8.47 -9.90 -7.37
C LEU A 138 8.39 -10.69 -6.05
N GLU A 139 9.40 -11.51 -5.76
CA GLU A 139 9.53 -12.21 -4.47
C GLU A 139 9.68 -11.22 -3.33
N LYS A 140 10.60 -10.25 -3.44
CA LYS A 140 10.80 -9.22 -2.42
C LYS A 140 9.53 -8.41 -2.15
N ARG A 141 8.72 -8.12 -3.18
CA ARG A 141 7.43 -7.45 -2.99
C ARG A 141 6.43 -8.29 -2.21
N ASP A 142 6.39 -9.60 -2.45
CA ASP A 142 5.51 -10.50 -1.72
C ASP A 142 5.90 -10.59 -0.23
N GLU A 143 7.20 -10.63 0.05
CA GLU A 143 7.75 -10.55 1.41
C GLU A 143 7.37 -9.24 2.11
N ILE A 144 7.57 -8.08 1.45
CA ILE A 144 7.22 -6.76 2.02
C ILE A 144 5.72 -6.68 2.29
N ALA A 145 4.88 -7.23 1.43
CA ALA A 145 3.43 -7.29 1.65
C ALA A 145 3.06 -8.16 2.87
N GLN A 146 3.77 -9.28 3.08
CA GLN A 146 3.60 -10.08 4.30
C GLN A 146 4.03 -9.29 5.53
N GLN A 147 5.20 -8.64 5.50
CA GLN A 147 5.68 -7.84 6.62
C GLN A 147 4.72 -6.70 6.97
N ALA A 148 4.16 -6.03 5.97
CA ALA A 148 3.20 -4.95 6.17
C ALA A 148 1.94 -5.43 6.92
N ILE A 149 1.37 -6.56 6.53
CA ILE A 149 0.16 -7.07 7.19
C ILE A 149 0.45 -7.56 8.62
N GLU A 150 1.64 -8.14 8.85
CA GLU A 150 2.10 -8.54 10.18
C GLU A 150 2.35 -7.33 11.10
N ARG A 151 2.94 -6.25 10.59
CA ARG A 151 3.13 -5.00 11.36
C ARG A 151 1.81 -4.37 11.78
N ILE A 152 0.79 -4.41 10.90
CA ILE A 152 -0.55 -3.95 11.26
C ILE A 152 -1.12 -4.79 12.41
N ARG A 153 -0.98 -6.12 12.33
CA ARG A 153 -1.42 -7.01 13.42
C ARG A 153 -0.73 -6.65 14.74
N LEU A 154 0.61 -6.60 14.75
CA LEU A 154 1.39 -6.30 15.95
C LEU A 154 0.93 -4.98 16.61
N PHE A 155 0.81 -3.91 15.83
CA PHE A 155 0.37 -2.62 16.37
C PHE A 155 -1.08 -2.64 16.87
N CYS A 156 -1.94 -3.43 16.25
CA CYS A 156 -3.36 -3.49 16.63
C CYS A 156 -3.61 -4.42 17.83
N GLU A 157 -2.73 -5.37 18.11
CA GLU A 157 -2.85 -6.31 19.24
C GLU A 157 -2.13 -5.83 20.50
N GLU A 158 -1.19 -4.89 20.38
CA GLU A 158 -0.60 -4.14 21.52
C GLU A 158 -1.63 -3.27 22.26
#